data_AF-A0A2J7QTD4-F1
#
_entry.id   AF-A0A2J7QTD4-F1
#
_cell.length_a   1.000
_cell.length_b   1.000
_cell.length_c   1.000
_cell.angle_alpha   90.00
_cell.angle_beta   90.00
_cell.angle_gamma   90.00
#
_symmetry.space_group_name_H-M   'P 1'
#
loop_
_entity.id
_entity.type
_entity.pdbx_description
1 polymer ?
#
loop_
_entity_poly.entity_id
_entity_poly.type
_entity_poly.pdbx_seq_one_letter_code
_entity_poly.pdbx_strand_id
1 'polypeptide(L)'
;MTHRCPFQKRQVIYSGHAPLAVQQFVQRPRQHEKGQDLSKVPGRPGVDYPIFHSVPETSFHCGNVPAVPGIYANVETGCQAYHICHDGREGHQGASFLCANGTLFNQHEFTCDWWYNVNCAEAPALYR
;
A
#
# COMPACT_ATOMS: atom_id res chain seq x y z
N MET A 1 26.69 15.82 49.02
CA MET A 1 25.64 15.75 47.98
C MET A 1 25.79 14.43 47.24
N THR A 2 25.07 13.38 47.64
CA THR A 2 24.86 12.15 46.85
C THR A 2 23.89 11.24 47.61
N HIS A 3 22.74 10.89 47.01
CA HIS A 3 21.91 9.69 47.21
C HIS A 3 20.70 9.86 46.25
N ARG A 4 20.06 8.89 45.58
CA ARG A 4 20.14 7.44 45.35
C ARG A 4 19.13 7.19 44.21
N CYS A 5 19.32 6.17 43.36
CA CYS A 5 18.25 5.51 42.58
C CYS A 5 17.51 4.49 43.50
N PRO A 6 16.29 3.94 43.22
CA PRO A 6 15.83 3.43 41.91
C PRO A 6 14.30 3.46 41.60
N PHE A 7 13.97 3.04 40.37
CA PHE A 7 12.69 2.53 39.83
C PHE A 7 11.53 2.21 40.81
N GLN A 8 10.32 2.74 40.53
CA GLN A 8 9.06 2.13 40.99
C GLN A 8 7.90 2.30 39.99
N LYS A 9 7.33 1.16 39.60
CA LYS A 9 6.17 0.98 38.71
C LYS A 9 4.92 1.64 39.31
N ARG A 10 4.21 2.48 38.56
CA ARG A 10 2.84 2.90 38.92
C ARG A 10 1.84 1.86 38.40
N GLN A 11 1.28 1.07 39.33
CA GLN A 11 -0.02 0.43 39.11
C GLN A 11 -1.11 1.47 39.35
N VAL A 12 -1.99 1.69 38.37
CA VAL A 12 -3.24 2.43 38.60
C VAL A 12 -4.35 1.40 38.76
N ILE A 13 -4.82 1.25 40.00
CA ILE A 13 -6.01 0.49 40.36
C ILE A 13 -7.21 1.42 40.08
N TYR A 14 -8.02 1.13 39.06
CA TYR A 14 -9.33 1.78 38.92
C TYR A 14 -10.41 0.86 39.48
N SER A 15 -10.82 1.15 40.72
CA SER A 15 -12.09 0.72 41.29
C SER A 15 -13.20 1.63 40.74
N GLY A 16 -14.11 1.08 39.93
CA GLY A 16 -15.28 1.82 39.45
C GLY A 16 -16.25 0.91 38.71
N HIS A 17 -17.45 0.71 39.28
CA HIS A 17 -18.56 0.05 38.61
C HIS A 17 -19.03 0.91 37.42
N ALA A 18 -18.95 0.37 36.21
CA ALA A 18 -19.45 1.04 35.01
C ALA A 18 -21.00 0.97 34.97
N PRO A 19 -21.70 2.08 34.70
CA PRO A 19 -23.15 2.10 34.57
C PRO A 19 -23.62 1.42 33.26
N LEU A 20 -24.86 0.89 33.29
CA LEU A 20 -25.55 0.11 32.26
C LEU A 20 -25.81 0.82 30.90
N ALA A 21 -25.04 1.86 30.55
CA ALA A 21 -25.21 2.63 29.31
C ALA A 21 -24.01 2.53 28.33
N VAL A 22 -23.02 1.66 28.58
CA VAL A 22 -21.88 1.39 27.67
C VAL A 22 -22.26 0.34 26.62
N GLN A 23 -23.39 0.51 25.94
CA GLN A 23 -23.90 -0.46 24.95
C GLN A 23 -24.25 0.15 23.59
N GLN A 24 -23.69 1.30 23.23
CA GLN A 24 -23.92 1.90 21.90
C GLN A 24 -22.69 2.10 21.02
N PHE A 25 -21.53 1.56 21.39
CA PHE A 25 -20.40 1.36 20.47
C PHE A 25 -20.14 -0.12 20.19
N VAL A 26 -21.22 -0.92 20.11
CA VAL A 26 -21.13 -2.19 19.39
C VAL A 26 -20.81 -1.80 17.95
N GLN A 27 -19.58 -2.11 17.55
CA GLN A 27 -19.08 -1.93 16.19
C GLN A 27 -20.18 -2.42 15.25
N ARG A 28 -20.68 -1.53 14.38
CA ARG A 28 -21.51 -1.99 13.25
C ARG A 28 -20.74 -3.17 12.66
N PRO A 29 -21.35 -4.37 12.50
CA PRO A 29 -20.67 -5.45 11.82
C PRO A 29 -20.19 -4.86 10.50
N ARG A 30 -18.87 -4.96 10.21
CA ARG A 30 -18.36 -4.55 8.90
C ARG A 30 -19.22 -5.31 7.91
N GLN A 31 -20.11 -4.61 7.23
CA GLN A 31 -20.87 -5.21 6.15
C GLN A 31 -19.82 -5.80 5.24
N HIS A 32 -19.93 -7.10 5.00
CA HIS A 32 -19.07 -7.86 4.10
C HIS A 32 -18.72 -6.94 2.93
N GLU A 33 -17.45 -6.51 2.84
CA GLU A 33 -17.05 -5.51 1.86
C GLU A 33 -17.43 -6.08 0.50
N LYS A 34 -18.43 -5.47 -0.14
CA LYS A 34 -18.89 -5.94 -1.43
C LYS A 34 -17.70 -5.75 -2.37
N GLY A 35 -17.15 -6.86 -2.87
CA GLY A 35 -16.02 -6.83 -3.79
C GLY A 35 -16.28 -5.89 -4.96
N GLN A 36 -15.22 -5.36 -5.56
CA GLN A 36 -15.33 -4.43 -6.68
C GLN A 36 -16.10 -5.08 -7.85
N ASP A 37 -17.07 -4.35 -8.41
CA ASP A 37 -17.78 -4.78 -9.62
C ASP A 37 -16.92 -4.49 -10.86
N LEU A 38 -16.28 -5.54 -11.39
CA LEU A 38 -15.38 -5.46 -12.53
C LEU A 38 -16.09 -5.73 -13.87
N SER A 39 -17.41 -5.89 -13.88
CA SER A 39 -18.18 -6.22 -15.11
C SER A 39 -18.06 -5.19 -16.23
N LYS A 40 -17.65 -3.96 -15.90
CA LYS A 40 -17.46 -2.85 -16.85
C LYS A 40 -16.01 -2.66 -17.29
N VAL A 41 -15.07 -3.40 -16.71
CA VAL A 41 -13.65 -3.35 -17.10
C VAL A 41 -13.44 -4.37 -18.20
N PRO A 42 -12.95 -3.98 -19.39
CA PRO A 42 -12.65 -4.93 -20.46
C PRO A 42 -11.56 -5.92 -20.04
N GLY A 43 -11.65 -7.16 -20.51
CA GLY A 43 -10.70 -8.22 -20.18
C GLY A 43 -11.11 -9.06 -18.96
N ARG A 44 -10.28 -10.06 -18.65
CA ARG A 44 -10.47 -11.04 -17.58
C ARG A 44 -9.56 -10.68 -16.40
N PRO A 45 -10.13 -10.27 -15.24
CA PRO A 45 -9.33 -10.02 -14.04
C PRO A 45 -8.52 -11.26 -13.63
N GLY A 46 -7.26 -11.05 -13.24
CA GLY A 46 -6.30 -12.09 -12.89
C GLY A 46 -5.67 -12.83 -14.07
N VAL A 47 -6.08 -12.53 -15.31
CA VAL A 47 -5.48 -13.08 -16.53
C VAL A 47 -4.91 -11.98 -17.40
N ASP A 48 -5.74 -11.00 -17.78
CA ASP A 48 -5.33 -9.90 -18.66
C ASP A 48 -4.69 -8.75 -17.86
N TYR A 49 -5.10 -8.60 -16.59
CA TYR A 49 -4.55 -7.65 -15.64
C TYR A 49 -4.64 -8.19 -14.20
N PRO A 50 -3.71 -7.83 -13.31
CA PRO A 50 -3.68 -8.26 -11.91
C PRO A 50 -4.80 -7.62 -11.07
N ILE A 51 -5.09 -8.22 -9.91
CA ILE A 51 -6.16 -7.80 -8.99
C ILE A 51 -5.67 -7.71 -7.54
N PHE A 52 -4.54 -7.03 -7.32
CA PHE A 52 -4.01 -6.84 -5.97
C PHE A 52 -4.94 -5.95 -5.13
N HIS A 53 -5.14 -6.34 -3.87
CA HIS A 53 -5.86 -5.54 -2.87
C HIS A 53 -4.92 -4.73 -1.97
N SER A 54 -3.64 -5.06 -1.97
CA SER A 54 -2.55 -4.38 -1.30
C SER A 54 -1.26 -4.60 -2.09
N VAL A 55 -0.31 -3.67 -2.04
CA VAL A 55 0.99 -3.85 -2.70
C VAL A 55 1.73 -5.02 -2.04
N PRO A 56 2.08 -6.09 -2.77
CA PRO A 56 2.87 -7.18 -2.22
C PRO A 56 4.33 -6.77 -2.00
N GLU A 57 5.06 -7.52 -1.18
CA GLU A 57 6.51 -7.42 -1.13
C GLU A 57 7.11 -8.03 -2.42
N THR A 58 8.07 -7.34 -3.03
CA THR A 58 8.71 -7.73 -4.29
C THR A 58 10.21 -7.49 -4.21
N SER A 59 10.96 -7.83 -5.27
CA SER A 59 12.39 -7.50 -5.33
C SER A 59 12.70 -6.04 -5.70
N PHE A 60 11.66 -5.22 -5.96
CA PHE A 60 11.83 -3.79 -6.22
C PHE A 60 12.52 -3.08 -5.03
N HIS A 61 13.45 -2.18 -5.35
CA HIS A 61 14.21 -1.45 -4.33
C HIS A 61 14.62 -0.08 -4.86
N CYS A 62 14.35 0.98 -4.10
CA CYS A 62 14.69 2.36 -4.49
C CYS A 62 16.20 2.59 -4.62
N GLY A 63 17.03 1.76 -4.00
CA GLY A 63 18.48 1.75 -4.19
C GLY A 63 18.96 1.15 -5.53
N ASN A 64 18.06 0.51 -6.31
CA ASN A 64 18.39 -0.14 -7.58
C ASN A 64 17.82 0.61 -8.80
N VAL A 65 17.23 1.79 -8.59
CA VAL A 65 16.67 2.62 -9.67
C VAL A 65 17.67 3.70 -10.12
N PRO A 66 17.59 4.19 -11.37
CA PRO A 66 18.60 5.09 -11.92
C PRO A 66 18.61 6.50 -11.32
N ALA A 67 17.48 6.97 -10.79
CA ALA A 67 17.37 8.30 -10.21
C ALA A 67 16.53 8.34 -8.93
N VAL A 68 16.91 9.20 -7.99
CA VAL A 68 16.10 9.50 -6.82
C VAL A 68 16.14 11.02 -6.61
N PRO A 69 15.01 11.73 -6.54
CA PRO A 69 13.64 11.20 -6.49
C PRO A 69 13.12 10.68 -7.84
N GLY A 70 12.17 9.73 -7.81
CA GLY A 70 11.57 9.17 -9.02
C GLY A 70 10.33 8.32 -8.75
N ILE A 71 9.57 7.99 -9.80
CA ILE A 71 8.36 7.16 -9.73
C ILE A 71 8.52 5.99 -10.71
N TYR A 72 8.33 4.78 -10.20
CA TYR A 72 8.73 3.55 -10.87
C TYR A 72 7.62 2.52 -10.87
N ALA A 73 7.32 1.96 -12.04
CA ALA A 73 6.44 0.81 -12.18
C ALA A 73 7.04 -0.40 -11.45
N ASN A 74 6.20 -1.28 -10.92
CA ASN A 74 6.65 -2.56 -10.41
C ASN A 74 6.29 -3.68 -11.38
N VAL A 75 7.27 -4.13 -12.17
CA VAL A 75 7.08 -5.16 -13.19
C VAL A 75 6.68 -6.53 -12.62
N GLU A 76 7.08 -6.87 -11.39
CA GLU A 76 6.69 -8.13 -10.75
C GLU A 76 5.20 -8.18 -10.43
N THR A 77 4.57 -7.02 -10.23
CA THR A 77 3.13 -6.90 -10.01
C THR A 77 2.33 -6.70 -11.29
N GLY A 78 2.94 -6.93 -12.46
CA GLY A 78 2.34 -6.59 -13.74
C GLY A 78 2.05 -5.10 -13.89
N CYS A 79 2.83 -4.24 -13.21
CA CYS A 79 2.70 -2.79 -13.17
C CYS A 79 1.39 -2.27 -12.52
N GLN A 80 0.63 -3.10 -11.81
CA GLN A 80 -0.47 -2.55 -11.01
C GLN A 80 0.06 -1.79 -9.79
N ALA A 81 1.16 -2.25 -9.19
CA ALA A 81 1.86 -1.46 -8.21
C ALA A 81 2.87 -0.51 -8.86
N TYR A 82 3.04 0.64 -8.23
CA TYR A 82 4.11 1.59 -8.52
C TYR A 82 4.65 2.18 -7.22
N HIS A 83 5.87 2.71 -7.30
CA HIS A 83 6.63 3.15 -6.15
C HIS A 83 7.15 4.57 -6.36
N ILE A 84 7.12 5.38 -5.30
CA ILE A 84 7.76 6.69 -5.27
C ILE A 84 9.00 6.57 -4.39
N CYS A 85 10.16 6.77 -5.00
CA CYS A 85 11.45 6.77 -4.32
C CYS A 85 11.84 8.20 -3.96
N HIS A 86 12.17 8.42 -2.68
CA HIS A 86 12.62 9.71 -2.15
C HIS A 86 13.78 9.52 -1.17
N ASP A 87 13.70 10.04 0.06
CA ASP A 87 14.79 10.01 1.03
C ASP A 87 14.88 8.70 1.86
N GLY A 88 14.06 7.71 1.52
CA GLY A 88 14.10 6.36 2.09
C GLY A 88 13.31 6.19 3.39
N ARG A 89 12.60 7.20 3.87
CA ARG A 89 11.79 7.10 5.10
C ARG A 89 10.62 6.13 4.98
N GLU A 90 10.14 5.87 3.78
CA GLU A 90 9.04 4.96 3.48
C GLU A 90 9.50 3.49 3.35
N GLY A 91 10.78 3.23 3.59
CA GLY A 91 11.38 1.90 3.49
C GLY A 91 12.00 1.62 2.12
N HIS A 92 12.40 0.37 1.93
CA HIS A 92 13.28 0.00 0.83
C HIS A 92 12.61 0.07 -0.56
N GLN A 93 11.29 -0.14 -0.64
CA GLN A 93 10.50 0.03 -1.87
C GLN A 93 9.99 1.47 -2.04
N GLY A 94 10.27 2.38 -1.09
CA GLY A 94 9.66 3.71 -1.06
C GLY A 94 8.16 3.67 -0.79
N ALA A 95 7.49 4.80 -1.04
CA ALA A 95 6.03 4.88 -0.91
C ALA A 95 5.38 4.02 -2.01
N SER A 96 4.49 3.12 -1.64
CA SER A 96 3.96 2.09 -2.54
C SER A 96 2.46 2.27 -2.75
N PHE A 97 2.01 2.18 -4.00
CA PHE A 97 0.63 2.43 -4.39
C PHE A 97 0.14 1.38 -5.40
N LEU A 98 -1.18 1.22 -5.50
CA LEU A 98 -1.83 0.42 -6.53
C LEU A 98 -2.64 1.32 -7.47
N CYS A 99 -2.52 1.07 -8.77
CA CYS A 99 -3.52 1.45 -9.75
C CYS A 99 -4.83 0.66 -9.52
N ALA A 100 -5.96 1.24 -9.92
CA ALA A 100 -7.25 0.58 -9.81
C ALA A 100 -7.30 -0.70 -10.68
N ASN A 101 -8.13 -1.66 -10.29
CA ASN A 101 -8.34 -2.88 -11.09
C ASN A 101 -8.77 -2.53 -12.52
N GLY A 102 -8.04 -3.03 -13.51
CA GLY A 102 -8.22 -2.70 -14.93
C GLY A 102 -7.25 -1.67 -15.48
N THR A 103 -6.41 -1.08 -14.63
CA THR A 103 -5.40 -0.09 -15.00
C THR A 103 -4.03 -0.50 -14.50
N LEU A 104 -2.99 -0.10 -15.23
CA LEU A 104 -1.59 -0.36 -14.93
C LEU A 104 -0.83 0.95 -14.95
N PHE A 105 0.23 1.06 -14.16
CA PHE A 105 1.09 2.23 -14.15
C PHE A 105 1.89 2.28 -15.45
N ASN A 106 1.61 3.31 -16.25
CA ASN A 106 2.32 3.60 -17.47
C ASN A 106 3.58 4.41 -17.12
N GLN A 107 4.74 3.75 -17.19
CA GLN A 107 6.03 4.38 -16.87
C GLN A 107 6.39 5.57 -17.77
N HIS A 108 5.91 5.58 -19.02
CA HIS A 108 6.16 6.68 -19.95
C HIS A 108 5.40 7.95 -19.55
N GLU A 109 4.11 7.77 -19.20
CA GLU A 109 3.18 8.86 -18.89
C GLU A 109 3.11 9.23 -17.40
N PHE A 110 3.71 8.42 -16.53
CA PHE A 110 3.68 8.59 -15.07
C PHE A 110 2.26 8.61 -14.49
N THR A 111 1.35 7.83 -15.07
CA THR A 111 -0.06 7.72 -14.65
C THR A 111 -0.57 6.30 -14.80
N CYS A 112 -1.67 5.97 -14.14
CA CYS A 112 -2.39 4.71 -14.39
C CYS A 112 -3.21 4.85 -15.69
N ASP A 113 -3.01 3.94 -16.63
CA ASP A 113 -3.77 3.85 -17.89
C ASP A 113 -4.42 2.46 -17.99
N TRP A 114 -5.34 2.28 -18.92
CA TRP A 114 -5.96 0.99 -19.19
C TRP A 114 -4.91 -0.08 -19.46
N TRP A 115 -5.13 -1.29 -18.92
CA TRP A 115 -4.16 -2.39 -19.00
C TRP A 115 -3.69 -2.70 -20.42
N TYR A 116 -4.57 -2.54 -21.42
CA TYR A 116 -4.27 -2.80 -22.83
C TYR A 116 -3.44 -1.68 -23.51
N ASN A 117 -3.25 -0.54 -22.86
CA ASN A 117 -2.40 0.56 -23.34
C ASN A 117 -0.97 0.48 -22.76
N VAL A 118 -0.71 -0.41 -21.80
CA VAL A 118 0.55 -0.44 -21.05
C VAL A 118 1.33 -1.70 -21.36
N ASN A 119 2.50 -1.55 -21.99
CA ASN A 119 3.49 -2.63 -22.06
C ASN A 119 4.37 -2.61 -20.81
N CYS A 120 3.94 -3.31 -19.77
CA CYS A 120 4.64 -3.32 -18.47
C CYS A 120 6.10 -3.78 -18.57
N ALA A 121 6.42 -4.70 -19.48
CA ALA A 121 7.79 -5.23 -19.64
C ALA A 121 8.79 -4.17 -20.13
N GLU A 122 8.32 -3.09 -20.77
CA GLU A 122 9.17 -1.99 -21.24
C GLU A 122 9.49 -0.96 -20.14
N ALA A 123 8.77 -0.99 -19.02
CA ALA A 123 8.93 -0.01 -17.95
C ALA A 123 10.39 0.18 -17.49
N PRO A 124 11.20 -0.88 -17.25
CA PRO A 124 12.58 -0.70 -16.81
C PRO A 124 13.46 0.09 -17.79
N ALA A 125 13.17 0.03 -19.10
CA ALA A 125 13.90 0.81 -20.11
C ALA A 125 13.53 2.30 -20.09
N LEU A 126 12.43 2.66 -19.41
CA LEU A 126 11.89 4.01 -19.29
C LEU A 126 12.14 4.64 -17.90
N TYR A 127 12.81 3.92 -16.99
CA TYR A 127 13.16 4.45 -15.67
C TYR A 127 14.13 5.63 -15.80
N ARG A 128 13.75 6.76 -15.22
CA ARG A 128 14.48 8.03 -15.30
C ARG A 128 14.31 8.87 -14.04
#